data_AF-A0A1H7W8A1-F1
#
_entry.id   AF-A0A1H7W8A1-F1
#
_cell.length_a   1.000
_cell.length_b   1.000
_cell.length_c   1.000
_cell.angle_alpha   90.00
_cell.angle_beta   90.00
_cell.angle_gamma   90.00
#
_symmetry.space_group_name_H-M   'P 1'
#
loop_
_entity.id
_entity.type
_entity.pdbx_description
1 polymer ?
#
loop_
_entity_poly.entity_id
_entity_poly.type
_entity_poly.pdbx_seq_one_letter_code
_entity_poly.pdbx_strand_id
1 'polypeptide(L)' 'MTQREDSKIIGTVHPICCGLDVHKESISACVIYVDKDGTDQYDIKVFGTFTDDL' A
#
# COMPACT_ATOMS: atom_id res chain seq x y z
N MET A 1 25.54 -20.18 -2.15
CA MET A 1 24.94 -18.88 -2.52
C MET A 1 23.47 -19.14 -2.78
N THR A 2 22.62 -18.86 -1.79
CA THR A 2 21.18 -19.17 -1.88
C THR A 2 20.51 -18.04 -2.66
N GLN A 3 20.19 -18.31 -3.93
CA GLN A 3 19.40 -17.38 -4.76
C GLN A 3 18.04 -17.23 -4.08
N ARG A 4 17.69 -16.00 -3.67
CA ARG A 4 16.35 -15.68 -3.18
C ARG A 4 15.46 -15.66 -4.42
N GLU A 5 14.64 -16.69 -4.58
CA GLU A 5 13.63 -16.72 -5.62
C GLU A 5 12.61 -15.62 -5.32
N ASP A 6 12.67 -14.56 -6.12
CA ASP A 6 11.72 -13.45 -6.09
C ASP A 6 10.36 -14.00 -6.56
N SER A 7 9.62 -14.61 -5.63
CA SER A 7 8.27 -15.16 -5.85
C SER A 7 7.22 -14.05 -5.96
N LYS A 8 7.52 -12.99 -6.71
CA LYS A 8 6.61 -11.88 -6.96
C LYS A 8 5.70 -12.24 -8.13
N ILE A 9 4.71 -13.10 -7.85
CA ILE A 9 3.69 -13.54 -8.82
C ILE A 9 2.73 -12.39 -9.15
N ILE A 10 2.66 -11.38 -8.27
CA ILE A 10 1.81 -10.19 -8.42
C ILE A 10 2.72 -8.97 -8.30
N GLY A 11 2.86 -8.23 -9.41
CA GLY A 11 3.66 -7.02 -9.49
C GLY A 11 2.80 -5.81 -9.87
N THR A 12 3.12 -4.67 -9.28
CA THR A 12 2.49 -3.39 -9.63
C THR A 12 2.92 -2.99 -11.04
N VAL A 13 1.97 -2.81 -11.96
CA VAL A 13 2.26 -2.37 -13.35
C VAL A 13 2.74 -0.93 -13.39
N HIS A 14 2.28 -0.11 -12.43
CA HIS A 14 2.67 1.29 -12.28
C HIS A 14 3.63 1.46 -11.10
N PRO A 15 4.58 2.42 -11.18
CA PRO A 15 5.57 2.65 -10.13
C PRO A 15 4.94 3.16 -8.82
N ILE A 16 3.69 3.62 -8.87
CA ILE A 16 2.89 4.03 -7.72
C ILE A 16 1.49 3.44 -7.88
N CYS A 17 0.98 2.82 -6.82
CA CYS A 17 -0.38 2.29 -6.71
C CYS A 17 -0.96 2.62 -5.34
N CYS A 18 -2.27 2.80 -5.23
CA CYS A 18 -2.93 2.90 -3.93
C CYS A 18 -4.19 2.04 -3.88
N GLY A 19 -4.45 1.48 -2.71
CA GLY A 19 -5.68 0.77 -2.37
C GLY A 19 -6.39 1.47 -1.21
N LEU A 20 -7.71 1.56 -1.31
CA LEU A 20 -8.56 2.10 -0.25
C LEU A 20 -9.60 1.05 0.14
N ASP A 21 -9.63 0.70 1.42
CA ASP A 21 -10.66 -0.13 2.02
C ASP A 21 -11.53 0.72 2.94
N VAL A 22 -12.81 0.85 2.59
CA VAL A 22 -13.78 1.69 3.30
C VAL A 22 -14.70 0.79 4.11
N HIS A 23 -14.54 0.85 5.43
CA HIS A 23 -15.46 0.29 6.40
C HIS A 23 -16.35 1.38 6.97
N LYS A 24 -17.42 1.00 7.67
CA LYS A 24 -18.40 1.96 8.21
C LYS A 24 -17.76 3.01 9.14
N GLU A 25 -16.80 2.60 9.95
CA GLU A 25 -16.19 3.42 11.01
C GLU A 25 -14.74 3.84 10.70
N SER A 26 -14.13 3.24 9.68
CA SER A 26 -12.73 3.49 9.36
C SER A 26 -12.44 3.35 7.86
N ILE A 27 -11.38 4.03 7.43
CA ILE A 27 -10.84 3.96 6.08
C ILE A 27 -9.38 3.53 6.21
N SER A 28 -9.01 2.43 5.56
CA SER A 28 -7.62 1.98 5.46
C SER A 28 -7.07 2.32 4.09
N ALA A 29 -6.03 3.16 4.03
CA ALA A 29 -5.33 3.52 2.81
C ALA A 29 -3.96 2.82 2.78
N CYS A 30 -3.66 2.14 1.69
CA CYS A 30 -2.35 1.55 1.43
C CYS A 30 -1.76 2.20 0.18
N VAL A 31 -0.56 2.75 0.28
CA VAL A 31 0.21 3.28 -0.85
C VAL A 31 1.41 2.37 -1.09
N ILE A 32 1.55 1.93 -2.32
CA ILE A 32 2.66 1.13 -2.81
C ILE A 32 3.46 2.00 -3.78
N TYR A 33 4.76 2.13 -3.57
CA TYR A 33 5.62 2.90 -4.46
C TYR A 33 7.00 2.28 -4.55
N VAL A 34 7.66 2.46 -5.68
CA VAL A 34 9.04 2.01 -5.87
C VAL A 34 10.00 3.09 -5.36
N ASP A 35 10.93 2.72 -4.49
CA ASP A 35 11.97 3.64 -4.02
C ASP A 35 13.08 3.85 -5.07
N LYS A 36 14.03 4.73 -4.73
CA LYS A 36 15.19 5.05 -5.59
C LYS A 36 16.08 3.84 -5.91
N ASP A 37 16.01 2.78 -5.12
CA ASP A 37 16.80 1.56 -5.26
C ASP A 37 16.01 0.47 -6.00
N GLY A 38 14.82 0.79 -6.51
CA GLY A 38 13.98 -0.12 -7.27
C GLY A 38 13.19 -1.10 -6.41
N THR A 39 13.12 -0.87 -5.09
CA THR A 39 12.43 -1.76 -4.15
C THR A 39 11.03 -1.23 -3.85
N ASP A 40 10.05 -2.13 -3.81
CA ASP A 40 8.68 -1.78 -3.42
C ASP A 40 8.63 -1.40 -1.93
N GLN A 41 8.03 -0.25 -1.67
CA GLN A 41 7.70 0.26 -0.35
C GLN A 41 6.18 0.30 -0.19
N TYR A 42 5.75 0.13 1.06
CA TYR A 42 4.34 0.10 1.44
C TYR A 42 4.13 1.03 2.63
N ASP A 43 3.19 1.95 2.52
CA ASP A 43 2.73 2.78 3.64
C ASP A 43 1.24 2.56 3.86
N ILE A 44 0.85 2.23 5.08
CA ILE A 44 -0.55 1.94 5.44
C ILE A 44 -0.97 2.91 6.53
N LYS A 45 -2.06 3.62 6.27
CA LYS A 45 -2.64 4.56 7.23
C LYS A 45 -4.13 4.33 7.39
N VAL A 46 -4.57 4.29 8.64
CA VAL A 46 -5.97 4.12 9.01
C VAL A 46 -6.52 5.44 9.51
N PHE A 47 -7.72 5.78 9.05
CA PHE A 47 -8.46 6.99 9.40
C PHE A 47 -9.82 6.59 9.97
N GLY A 48 -10.39 7.41 10.86
CA GLY A 48 -11.81 7.32 11.20
C GLY A 48 -12.68 7.87 10.05
N THR A 49 -13.87 7.32 9.86
CA THR A 49 -14.86 7.87 8.89
C THR A 49 -15.64 9.05 9.45
N PHE A 50 -15.72 9.17 10.76
CA PHE A 50 -16.30 10.32 11.44
C PHE A 50 -15.25 11.40 11.63
N THR A 51 -15.59 12.61 11.19
CA THR A 51 -14.98 13.83 11.70
C THR A 51 -15.95 14.33 12.77
N ASP A 52 -15.49 14.50 14.02
CA ASP A 52 -16.34 15.04 15.10
C ASP A 52 -16.89 16.46 14.79
N ASP A 53 -16.42 17.08 13.69
CA ASP A 53 -16.69 18.46 13.25
C ASP A 53 -17.51 18.58 11.93
N LEU A 54 -18.15 17.52 11.41
CA LEU A 54 -18.97 17.60 10.17
C LEU A 54 -20.46 17.35 10.38
#